data_AF-A0A2I0X2M9-F1
#
_entry.id   AF-A0A2I0X2M9-F1
#
_cell.length_a   1.000
_cell.length_b   1.000
_cell.length_c   1.000
_cell.angle_alpha   90.00
_cell.angle_beta   90.00
_cell.angle_gamma   90.00
#
_symmetry.space_group_name_H-M   'P 1'
#
loop_
_entity.id
_entity.type
_entity.pdbx_description
1 polymer ?
#
loop_
_entity_poly.entity_id
_entity_poly.type
_entity_poly.pdbx_seq_one_letter_code
_entity_poly.pdbx_strand_id
1 'polypeptide(L)'
;MGIPRHLLLLLLLLPFAYSNQYICGDHTDNKQIISNAKTVIKALVHLTPSAGSQRYSHGHGVDAVRGLRWCSPNFNPFNCALCIRIRGNDVLKSCKNSIFAISWSGEYCYIDFQSG
;
A
#
# COMPACT_ATOMS: atom_id res chain seq x y z
N MET A 1 26.55 33.41 -12.80
CA MET A 1 26.91 32.11 -12.18
C MET A 1 25.87 31.10 -12.65
N GLY A 2 26.21 30.25 -13.63
CA GLY A 2 25.27 29.33 -14.26
C GLY A 2 25.17 28.01 -13.48
N ILE A 3 23.97 27.45 -13.37
CA ILE A 3 23.75 26.12 -12.80
C ILE A 3 24.49 25.11 -13.70
N PRO A 4 25.40 24.28 -13.18
CA PRO A 4 26.17 23.36 -14.01
C PRO A 4 25.22 22.37 -14.70
N ARG A 5 25.45 22.10 -16.00
CA ARG A 5 24.61 21.20 -16.84
C ARG A 5 24.31 19.85 -16.20
N HIS A 6 25.21 19.34 -15.36
CA HIS A 6 25.03 18.10 -14.60
C HIS A 6 23.94 18.20 -13.53
N LEU A 7 23.78 19.35 -12.87
CA LEU A 7 22.69 19.58 -11.91
C LEU A 7 21.32 19.58 -12.59
N LEU A 8 21.24 20.09 -13.82
CA LEU A 8 20.00 20.11 -14.60
C LEU A 8 19.54 18.68 -14.98
N LEU A 9 20.50 17.80 -15.30
CA LEU A 9 20.24 16.38 -15.57
C LEU A 9 19.77 15.63 -14.33
N LEU A 10 20.35 15.92 -13.15
CA LEU A 10 19.89 15.36 -11.87
C LEU A 10 18.46 15.78 -11.52
N LEU A 11 18.09 17.04 -11.79
CA LEU A 11 16.73 17.56 -11.59
C LEU A 11 15.69 16.87 -12.49
N LEU A 12 16.07 16.50 -13.72
CA LEU A 12 15.20 15.77 -14.65
C LEU A 12 14.99 14.30 -14.28
N LEU A 13 15.87 13.72 -13.43
CA LEU A 13 15.78 12.33 -12.97
C LEU A 13 15.01 12.16 -11.65
N LEU A 14 14.82 13.24 -10.87
CA LEU A 14 14.02 13.24 -9.63
C LEU A 14 12.59 12.67 -9.77
N PRO A 15 11.82 12.92 -10.85
CA PRO A 15 10.50 12.32 -10.99
C PRO A 15 10.54 10.80 -11.19
N PHE A 16 11.63 10.25 -11.71
CA PHE A 16 11.81 8.79 -11.82
C PHE A 16 12.14 8.14 -10.47
N ALA A 17 12.62 8.91 -9.48
CA ALA A 17 12.81 8.43 -8.12
C ALA A 17 11.49 8.37 -7.30
N TYR A 18 10.43 9.01 -7.80
CA TYR A 18 9.09 9.07 -7.19
C TYR A 18 8.05 8.41 -8.11
N SER A 19 8.22 7.13 -8.43
CA SER A 19 7.11 6.38 -9.04
C SER A 19 5.94 6.30 -8.05
N ASN A 20 4.72 6.17 -8.55
CA ASN A 20 3.57 5.84 -7.71
C ASN A 20 3.93 4.66 -6.80
N GLN A 21 3.83 4.86 -5.49
CA GLN A 21 4.12 3.84 -4.47
C GLN A 21 2.90 2.95 -4.22
N TYR A 22 1.97 2.92 -5.18
CA TYR A 22 0.78 2.10 -5.17
C TYR A 22 0.35 1.74 -6.59
N ILE A 23 -0.37 0.62 -6.70
CA ILE A 23 -1.06 0.17 -7.91
C ILE A 23 -2.50 -0.13 -7.50
N CYS A 24 -3.45 0.33 -8.31
CA CYS A 24 -4.86 -0.02 -8.18
C CYS A 24 -5.24 -0.94 -9.34
N GLY A 25 -6.11 -1.92 -9.09
CA GLY A 25 -6.74 -2.73 -10.12
C GLY A 25 -8.02 -2.08 -10.65
N ASP A 26 -8.87 -2.89 -11.29
CA ASP A 26 -10.09 -2.43 -11.92
C ASP A 26 -11.06 -1.75 -10.95
N HIS A 27 -11.81 -0.80 -11.49
CA HIS A 27 -12.85 -0.09 -10.75
C HIS A 27 -14.05 -1.01 -10.48
N THR A 28 -14.65 -0.86 -9.29
CA THR A 28 -15.90 -1.51 -8.91
C THR A 28 -16.85 -0.53 -8.23
N ASP A 29 -18.14 -0.71 -8.49
CA ASP A 29 -19.23 -0.02 -7.80
C ASP A 29 -19.88 -0.89 -6.71
N ASN A 30 -19.39 -2.12 -6.51
CA ASN A 30 -19.88 -2.99 -5.45
C ASN A 30 -19.48 -2.41 -4.07
N LYS A 31 -20.49 -1.88 -3.37
CA LYS A 31 -20.31 -1.23 -2.07
C LYS A 31 -19.82 -2.19 -0.98
N GLN A 32 -20.18 -3.46 -1.05
CA GLN A 32 -19.69 -4.50 -0.12
C GLN A 32 -18.20 -4.73 -0.33
N ILE A 33 -17.72 -4.92 -1.56
CA ILE A 33 -16.28 -5.07 -1.86
C ILE A 33 -15.51 -3.85 -1.36
N ILE A 34 -15.98 -2.64 -1.65
CA ILE A 34 -15.35 -1.38 -1.21
C ILE A 34 -15.29 -1.31 0.32
N SER A 35 -16.37 -1.66 1.02
CA SER A 35 -16.42 -1.67 2.49
C SER A 35 -15.48 -2.72 3.07
N ASN A 36 -15.49 -3.94 2.52
CA ASN A 36 -14.67 -5.06 2.97
C ASN A 36 -13.19 -4.78 2.78
N ALA A 37 -12.80 -4.17 1.66
CA ALA A 37 -11.43 -3.71 1.41
C ALA A 37 -10.96 -2.67 2.45
N LYS A 38 -11.82 -1.71 2.81
CA LYS A 38 -11.53 -0.75 3.88
C LYS A 38 -11.32 -1.44 5.23
N THR A 39 -12.15 -2.42 5.56
CA THR A 39 -12.02 -3.22 6.78
C THR A 39 -10.72 -4.01 6.80
N VAL A 40 -10.38 -4.70 5.70
CA VAL A 40 -9.14 -5.49 5.58
C VAL A 40 -7.91 -4.61 5.75
N ILE A 41 -7.83 -3.48 5.05
CA ILE A 41 -6.67 -2.59 5.15
C ILE A 41 -6.52 -2.03 6.57
N LYS A 42 -7.61 -1.60 7.21
CA LYS A 42 -7.57 -1.13 8.61
C LYS A 42 -7.12 -2.22 9.58
N ALA A 43 -7.62 -3.44 9.42
CA ALA A 43 -7.23 -4.57 10.26
C ALA A 43 -5.73 -4.89 10.10
N LEU A 44 -5.22 -4.93 8.86
CA LEU A 44 -3.80 -5.15 8.58
C LEU A 44 -2.89 -4.07 9.17
N VAL A 45 -3.32 -2.80 9.14
CA VAL A 45 -2.63 -1.71 9.84
C VAL A 45 -2.62 -1.93 11.35
N HIS A 46 -3.72 -2.39 11.93
CA HIS A 46 -3.82 -2.67 13.36
C HIS A 46 -2.98 -3.88 13.80
N LEU A 47 -2.70 -4.83 12.91
CA LEU A 47 -1.84 -5.98 13.18
C LEU A 47 -0.34 -5.61 13.25
N THR A 48 0.03 -4.34 13.07
CA THR A 48 1.40 -3.86 13.33
C THR A 48 1.61 -3.59 14.82
N PRO A 49 2.83 -3.73 15.38
CA PRO A 49 4.13 -3.71 14.70
C PRO A 49 4.75 -5.10 14.42
N SER A 50 4.00 -6.20 14.51
CA SER A 50 4.58 -7.54 14.36
C SER A 50 5.33 -7.70 13.02
N ALA A 51 6.56 -8.20 13.05
CA ALA A 51 7.38 -8.39 11.85
C ALA A 51 6.80 -9.45 10.89
N GLY A 52 7.35 -9.52 9.67
CA GLY A 52 6.99 -10.52 8.66
C GLY A 52 5.63 -10.28 8.01
N SER A 53 5.04 -11.33 7.45
CA SER A 53 3.74 -11.27 6.78
C SER A 53 2.58 -11.51 7.77
N GLN A 54 1.53 -10.70 7.68
CA GLN A 54 0.24 -10.97 8.30
C GLN A 54 -0.85 -10.91 7.23
N ARG A 55 -1.86 -11.76 7.38
CA ARG A 55 -3.01 -11.84 6.48
C ARG A 55 -4.28 -11.50 7.25
N TYR A 56 -5.24 -10.91 6.54
CA TYR A 56 -6.57 -10.68 7.06
C TYR A 56 -7.59 -10.88 5.93
N SER A 57 -8.80 -11.31 6.26
CA SER A 57 -9.86 -11.50 5.28
C SER A 57 -11.20 -11.09 5.88
N HIS A 58 -12.08 -10.56 5.04
CA HIS A 58 -13.40 -10.10 5.46
C HIS A 58 -14.42 -10.28 4.32
N GLY A 59 -15.68 -10.53 4.68
CA GLY A 59 -16.74 -10.84 3.72
C GLY A 59 -16.80 -12.31 3.32
N HIS A 60 -17.74 -12.64 2.44
CA HIS A 60 -18.04 -14.00 1.99
C HIS A 60 -18.44 -14.00 0.51
N GLY A 61 -18.28 -15.15 -0.16
CA GLY A 61 -18.67 -15.31 -1.57
C GLY A 61 -18.00 -14.29 -2.48
N VAL A 62 -18.78 -13.70 -3.39
CA VAL A 62 -18.32 -12.70 -4.38
C VAL A 62 -17.87 -11.36 -3.77
N ASP A 63 -18.19 -11.12 -2.49
CA ASP A 63 -17.81 -9.90 -1.78
C ASP A 63 -16.58 -10.11 -0.88
N ALA A 64 -15.99 -11.31 -0.88
CA ALA A 64 -14.85 -11.62 -0.03
C ALA A 64 -13.61 -10.81 -0.46
N VAL A 65 -12.93 -10.20 0.51
CA VAL A 65 -11.67 -9.50 0.29
C VAL A 65 -10.60 -10.11 1.18
N ARG A 66 -9.45 -10.40 0.58
CA ARG A 66 -8.26 -10.95 1.23
C ARG A 66 -7.14 -9.94 1.11
N GLY A 67 -6.38 -9.73 2.17
CA GLY A 67 -5.23 -8.86 2.12
C GLY A 67 -4.07 -9.39 2.94
N LEU A 68 -2.90 -8.83 2.64
CA LEU A 68 -1.65 -9.13 3.29
C LEU A 68 -0.89 -7.83 3.54
N ARG A 69 -0.18 -7.80 4.65
CA ARG A 69 0.84 -6.78 4.91
C ARG A 69 2.14 -7.46 5.27
N TRP A 70 3.24 -6.87 4.85
CA TRP A 70 4.57 -7.40 5.12
C TRP A 70 5.50 -6.30 5.60
N CYS A 71 6.30 -6.64 6.61
CA CYS A 71 7.40 -5.82 7.07
C CYS A 71 8.70 -6.61 7.00
N SER A 72 9.75 -5.94 6.53
CA SER A 72 11.10 -6.49 6.53
C SER A 72 11.52 -6.88 7.96
N PRO A 73 12.02 -8.11 8.18
CA PRO A 73 12.50 -8.55 9.50
C PRO A 73 13.62 -7.70 10.08
N ASN A 74 14.40 -7.05 9.22
CA ASN A 74 15.54 -6.22 9.60
C ASN A 74 15.14 -4.80 10.03
N PHE A 75 13.84 -4.48 10.01
CA PHE A 75 13.33 -3.15 10.30
C PHE A 75 12.74 -3.07 11.72
N ASN A 76 13.04 -1.99 12.44
CA ASN A 76 12.48 -1.76 13.77
C ASN A 76 10.93 -1.82 13.71
N PRO A 77 10.27 -2.51 14.68
CA PRO A 77 8.81 -2.61 14.79
C PRO A 77 8.06 -1.27 14.61
N PHE A 78 8.57 -0.17 15.19
CA PHE A 78 7.98 1.16 15.07
C PHE A 78 7.98 1.68 13.63
N ASN A 79 9.11 1.55 12.94
CA ASN A 79 9.23 2.01 11.56
C ASN A 79 8.37 1.16 10.61
N CYS A 80 8.24 -0.14 10.89
CA CYS A 80 7.29 -1.02 10.20
C CYS A 80 5.84 -0.52 10.36
N ALA A 81 5.41 -0.26 11.60
CA ALA A 81 4.05 0.22 11.87
C ALA A 81 3.76 1.56 11.18
N LEU A 82 4.73 2.48 11.20
CA LEU A 82 4.62 3.76 10.51
C LEU A 82 4.50 3.56 8.99
N CYS A 83 5.37 2.72 8.40
CA CYS A 83 5.36 2.42 6.98
C CYS A 83 4.01 1.83 6.54
N ILE A 84 3.55 0.77 7.19
CA ILE A 84 2.26 0.13 6.88
C ILE A 84 1.09 1.10 7.05
N ARG A 85 1.10 1.97 8.07
CA ARG A 85 0.07 2.99 8.23
C ARG A 85 0.03 3.97 7.07
N ILE A 86 1.20 4.44 6.61
CA ILE A 86 1.29 5.36 5.46
C ILE A 86 0.79 4.66 4.19
N ARG A 87 1.30 3.47 3.88
CA ARG A 87 0.89 2.69 2.70
C ARG A 87 -0.59 2.31 2.73
N GLY A 88 -1.11 1.94 3.91
CA GLY A 88 -2.54 1.66 4.08
C GLY A 88 -3.40 2.89 3.79
N ASN A 89 -2.98 4.08 4.23
CA ASN A 89 -3.66 5.32 3.88
C ASN A 89 -3.57 5.65 2.39
N ASP A 90 -2.43 5.38 1.75
CA ASP A 90 -2.25 5.58 0.31
C ASP A 90 -3.24 4.70 -0.48
N VAL A 91 -3.40 3.43 -0.09
CA VAL A 91 -4.40 2.51 -0.66
C VAL A 91 -5.82 3.06 -0.46
N LEU A 92 -6.19 3.45 0.76
CA LEU A 92 -7.54 3.91 1.06
C LEU A 92 -7.93 5.21 0.35
N LYS A 93 -6.95 6.09 0.07
CA LYS A 93 -7.18 7.36 -0.62
C LYS A 93 -7.14 7.22 -2.13
N SER A 94 -6.13 6.51 -2.65
CA SER A 94 -5.84 6.49 -4.09
C SER A 94 -6.57 5.36 -4.81
N CYS A 95 -6.84 4.23 -4.15
CA CYS A 95 -7.50 3.04 -4.72
C CYS A 95 -8.91 2.81 -4.14
N LYS A 96 -9.63 3.88 -3.78
CA LYS A 96 -10.91 3.85 -3.03
C LYS A 96 -12.03 2.97 -3.61
N ASN A 97 -12.01 2.70 -4.92
CA ASN A 97 -13.04 1.96 -5.66
C ASN A 97 -12.44 0.79 -6.44
N SER A 98 -11.32 0.23 -5.98
CA SER A 98 -10.63 -0.82 -6.73
C SER A 98 -10.91 -2.22 -6.16
N ILE A 99 -10.90 -3.24 -7.03
CA ILE A 99 -10.94 -4.66 -6.65
C ILE A 99 -9.60 -5.18 -6.13
N PHE A 100 -8.52 -4.44 -6.38
CA PHE A 100 -7.17 -4.79 -5.97
C PHE A 100 -6.41 -3.53 -5.64
N ALA A 101 -5.58 -3.56 -4.60
CA ALA A 101 -4.58 -2.52 -4.44
C ALA A 101 -3.35 -3.09 -3.76
N ILE A 102 -2.20 -2.53 -4.09
CA ILE A 102 -0.95 -2.73 -3.37
C ILE A 102 -0.27 -1.38 -3.20
N SER A 103 0.35 -1.15 -2.05
CA SER A 103 1.22 0.00 -1.82
C SER A 103 2.47 -0.42 -1.06
N TRP A 104 3.63 0.11 -1.46
CA TRP A 104 4.93 -0.31 -0.94
C TRP A 104 5.87 0.87 -0.70
N SER A 105 6.91 0.64 0.12
CA SER A 105 8.01 1.59 0.32
C SER A 105 9.32 0.82 0.19
N GLY A 106 9.97 0.92 -0.98
CA GLY A 106 11.18 0.18 -1.31
C GLY A 106 11.05 -1.30 -0.95
N GLU A 107 12.04 -1.83 -0.23
CA GLU A 107 12.06 -3.19 0.32
C GLU A 107 11.67 -3.24 1.81
N TYR A 108 11.08 -2.16 2.35
CA TYR A 108 10.84 -2.02 3.79
C TYR A 108 9.49 -2.60 4.21
N CYS A 109 8.42 -2.23 3.50
CA CYS A 109 7.08 -2.70 3.78
C CYS A 109 6.18 -2.63 2.55
N TYR A 110 5.14 -3.45 2.54
CA TYR A 110 4.01 -3.30 1.64
C TYR A 110 2.71 -3.78 2.30
N ILE A 111 1.60 -3.33 1.75
CA ILE A 111 0.24 -3.75 2.12
C ILE A 111 -0.61 -3.88 0.86
N ASP A 112 -1.43 -4.92 0.81
CA ASP A 112 -2.30 -5.21 -0.31
C ASP A 112 -3.71 -5.64 0.11
N PHE A 113 -4.61 -5.65 -0.88
CA PHE A 113 -5.83 -6.43 -0.85
C PHE A 113 -6.21 -6.87 -2.27
N GLN A 114 -7.02 -7.92 -2.36
CA GLN A 114 -7.69 -8.40 -3.56
C GLN A 114 -9.09 -8.92 -3.22
N SER A 115 -10.09 -8.60 -4.04
CA SER A 115 -11.38 -9.28 -3.98
C SER A 115 -11.30 -10.68 -4.60
N GLY A 116 -12.15 -11.60 -4.11
CA GLY A 116 -12.29 -12.96 -4.60
C GLY A 116 -13.08 -13.06 -5.90
#